data_AF-A0A963MXG6-F1
#
_entry.id   AF-A0A963MXG6-F1
#
_cell.length_a   1.000
_cell.length_b   1.000
_cell.length_c   1.000
_cell.angle_alpha   90.00
_cell.angle_beta   90.00
_cell.angle_gamma   90.00
#
_symmetry.space_group_name_H-M   'P 1'
#
loop_
_entity.id
_entity.type
_entity.pdbx_description
1 polymer ?
#
loop_
_entity_poly.entity_id
_entity_poly.type
_entity_poly.pdbx_seq_one_letter_code
_entity_poly.pdbx_strand_id
1 'polypeptide(L)'
;MKIDPHRAICALTSVLDFVGIDEVQHGKRVAWMAESIARELGWDDDELGFAFYAGMLHDCGVSRASEHRKLTDSLLWSGAEEHCLRGENYLIECAPLRRFAPVVRWHHTPWSVLSTIDLPERVRLHANLVFLADRIDVLQAPHLNARHVDDAILMARDHLVETVREYSGRLFAPPLVDAFVAVSRRESFWLAMDPFYLLEYLENYRLASPVSDLGSAEVLALARLFARVVDAKSPFTHEHSVRVAKVARRLFELADGDEAEADSFEVAALLHDIGKLRVPDEILDKPGPLDRAERAMISRHSYDTFRILNRVFPDSPIPCWASSHHENLLGTGYPFHRSAGEIDVATRVLSVADVLQALSQDRPYRGRLGSHDVGMRIEAMGDEGKLDHEIVSLSLLNLEELYHLATVG
;
A
#
# COMPACT_ATOMS: atom_id res chain seq x y z
N MET A 1 3.11 10.95 -18.09
CA MET A 1 2.49 9.65 -17.82
C MET A 1 1.01 9.84 -17.49
N LYS A 2 0.11 8.93 -17.92
CA LYS A 2 -1.32 8.94 -17.60
C LYS A 2 -1.72 7.61 -16.99
N ILE A 3 -2.33 7.63 -15.81
CA ILE A 3 -2.68 6.42 -15.06
C ILE A 3 -4.13 6.46 -14.61
N ASP A 4 -4.78 5.32 -14.71
CA ASP A 4 -6.12 5.12 -14.21
C ASP A 4 -6.13 5.12 -12.67
N PRO A 5 -6.77 6.11 -12.00
CA PRO A 5 -6.82 6.18 -10.55
C PRO A 5 -7.48 4.95 -9.92
N HIS A 6 -8.46 4.32 -10.59
CA HIS A 6 -9.13 3.13 -10.07
C HIS A 6 -8.15 1.95 -9.97
N ARG A 7 -7.35 1.71 -11.01
CA ARG A 7 -6.32 0.66 -11.01
C ARG A 7 -5.29 0.90 -9.92
N ALA A 8 -4.89 2.16 -9.73
CA ALA A 8 -3.92 2.51 -8.72
C ALA A 8 -4.46 2.29 -7.29
N ILE A 9 -5.71 2.67 -7.01
CA ILE A 9 -6.36 2.40 -5.71
C ILE A 9 -6.54 0.89 -5.51
N CYS A 10 -6.99 0.14 -6.53
CA CYS A 10 -7.11 -1.31 -6.43
C CYS A 10 -5.76 -1.99 -6.14
N ALA A 11 -4.67 -1.49 -6.73
CA ALA A 11 -3.33 -1.95 -6.40
C ALA A 11 -2.98 -1.64 -4.96
N LEU A 12 -3.22 -0.41 -4.47
CA LEU A 12 -3.02 -0.03 -3.06
C LEU A 12 -3.72 -0.96 -2.10
N THR A 13 -5.03 -1.12 -2.26
CA THR A 13 -5.82 -2.00 -1.39
C THR A 13 -5.34 -3.45 -1.47
N SER A 14 -4.98 -3.94 -2.66
CA SER A 14 -4.44 -5.31 -2.80
C SER A 14 -3.09 -5.51 -2.13
N VAL A 15 -2.29 -4.46 -1.99
CA VAL A 15 -1.00 -4.53 -1.31
C VAL A 15 -1.18 -4.35 0.20
N LEU A 16 -2.14 -3.53 0.64
CA LEU A 16 -2.56 -3.45 2.04
C LEU A 16 -3.11 -4.80 2.54
N ASP A 17 -3.80 -5.57 1.69
CA ASP A 17 -4.21 -6.96 2.00
C ASP A 17 -3.01 -7.88 2.35
N PHE A 18 -1.76 -7.49 2.05
CA PHE A 18 -0.58 -8.24 2.47
C PHE A 18 -0.11 -7.90 3.90
N VAL A 19 -0.55 -6.77 4.45
CA VAL A 19 -0.23 -6.31 5.80
C VAL A 19 -1.15 -7.05 6.78
N GLY A 20 -0.73 -8.23 7.23
CA GLY A 20 -1.60 -9.12 8.03
C GLY A 20 -2.01 -10.30 7.19
N ILE A 21 -1.17 -11.34 7.19
CA ILE A 21 -1.12 -12.47 6.25
C ILE A 21 -2.44 -13.27 6.12
N ASP A 22 -3.43 -13.01 6.98
CA ASP A 22 -4.61 -13.86 7.17
C ASP A 22 -5.91 -13.29 6.58
N GLU A 23 -5.96 -12.01 6.16
CA GLU A 23 -7.22 -11.35 5.72
C GLU A 23 -7.19 -10.93 4.25
N VAL A 24 -7.52 -11.89 3.39
CA VAL A 24 -7.56 -11.68 1.94
C VAL A 24 -8.74 -10.78 1.57
N GLN A 25 -8.50 -9.63 0.94
CA GLN A 25 -9.52 -8.73 0.35
C GLN A 25 -10.44 -7.96 1.32
N HIS A 26 -10.00 -7.70 2.57
CA HIS A 26 -10.78 -6.95 3.56
C HIS A 26 -11.28 -5.59 3.04
N GLY A 27 -10.37 -4.72 2.59
CA GLY A 27 -10.75 -3.38 2.13
C GLY A 27 -11.72 -3.38 0.94
N LYS A 28 -11.72 -4.45 0.12
CA LYS A 28 -12.63 -4.62 -1.01
C LYS A 28 -14.04 -5.00 -0.55
N ARG A 29 -14.16 -5.86 0.47
CA ARG A 29 -15.45 -6.18 1.09
C ARG A 29 -16.04 -4.98 1.80
N VAL A 30 -15.23 -4.24 2.55
CA VAL A 30 -15.65 -2.99 3.21
C VAL A 30 -16.18 -1.99 2.18
N ALA A 31 -15.47 -1.79 1.07
CA ALA A 31 -15.92 -0.93 -0.02
C ALA A 31 -17.26 -1.37 -0.61
N TRP A 32 -17.41 -2.65 -0.93
CA TRP A 32 -18.63 -3.21 -1.51
C TRP A 32 -19.83 -3.12 -0.54
N MET A 33 -19.63 -3.40 0.75
CA MET A 33 -20.68 -3.27 1.77
C MET A 33 -21.07 -1.81 1.99
N ALA A 34 -20.10 -0.91 2.09
CA ALA A 34 -20.34 0.52 2.27
C ALA A 34 -21.19 1.08 1.12
N GLU A 35 -20.83 0.77 -0.13
CA GLU A 35 -21.61 1.18 -1.30
C GLU A 35 -23.02 0.57 -1.30
N SER A 36 -23.14 -0.72 -0.97
CA SER A 36 -24.43 -1.41 -0.93
C SER A 36 -25.40 -0.80 0.09
N ILE A 37 -24.91 -0.45 1.28
CA ILE A 37 -25.69 0.22 2.33
C ILE A 37 -26.04 1.65 1.91
N ALA A 38 -25.09 2.40 1.36
CA ALA A 38 -25.32 3.75 0.84
C ALA A 38 -26.39 3.77 -0.27
N ARG A 39 -26.38 2.76 -1.14
CA ARG A 39 -27.37 2.60 -2.22
C ARG A 39 -28.77 2.36 -1.68
N GLU A 40 -28.91 1.57 -0.62
CA GLU A 40 -30.20 1.36 0.05
C GLU A 40 -30.72 2.64 0.74
N LEU A 41 -29.82 3.52 1.18
CA LEU A 41 -30.17 4.86 1.70
C LEU A 41 -30.58 5.84 0.59
N GLY A 42 -30.43 5.47 -0.68
CA GLY A 42 -30.74 6.33 -1.82
C GLY A 42 -29.71 7.45 -2.04
N TRP A 43 -28.46 7.24 -1.66
CA TRP A 43 -27.36 8.15 -2.02
C TRP A 43 -27.14 8.16 -3.54
N ASP A 44 -26.74 9.32 -4.06
CA ASP A 44 -26.44 9.48 -5.49
C ASP A 44 -25.11 8.82 -5.89
N ASP A 45 -24.87 8.68 -7.19
CA ASP A 45 -23.71 7.96 -7.73
C ASP A 45 -22.36 8.55 -7.28
N ASP A 46 -22.28 9.86 -7.02
CA ASP A 46 -21.05 10.50 -6.53
C ASP A 46 -20.75 10.08 -5.09
N GLU A 47 -21.78 10.04 -4.24
CA GLU A 47 -21.65 9.58 -2.86
C GLU A 47 -21.43 8.07 -2.77
N LEU A 48 -22.03 7.27 -3.67
CA LEU A 48 -21.75 5.83 -3.78
C LEU A 48 -20.29 5.56 -4.11
N GLY A 49 -19.75 6.25 -5.13
CA GLY A 49 -18.34 6.12 -5.49
C GLY A 49 -17.40 6.63 -4.40
N PHE A 50 -17.80 7.68 -3.68
CA PHE A 50 -17.03 8.16 -2.56
C PHE A 50 -17.00 7.16 -1.39
N ALA A 51 -18.14 6.55 -1.02
CA ALA A 51 -18.22 5.51 0.00
C ALA A 51 -17.38 4.27 -0.36
N PHE A 52 -17.47 3.84 -1.62
CA PHE A 52 -16.69 2.73 -2.15
C PHE A 52 -15.18 2.96 -2.00
N TYR A 53 -14.65 4.07 -2.53
CA TYR A 53 -13.21 4.36 -2.43
C TYR A 53 -12.78 4.68 -0.99
N ALA A 54 -13.63 5.27 -0.16
CA ALA A 54 -13.34 5.45 1.26
C ALA A 54 -13.16 4.09 1.96
N GLY A 55 -14.02 3.11 1.68
CA GLY A 55 -13.88 1.74 2.18
C GLY A 55 -12.60 1.06 1.70
N MET A 56 -12.18 1.28 0.45
CA MET A 56 -10.91 0.72 -0.07
C MET A 56 -9.65 1.31 0.58
N LEU A 57 -9.73 2.55 1.07
CA LEU A 57 -8.59 3.35 1.54
C LEU A 57 -8.53 3.49 3.06
N HIS A 58 -9.55 3.04 3.79
CA HIS A 58 -9.69 3.35 5.22
C HIS A 58 -8.47 2.92 6.06
N ASP A 59 -7.88 1.78 5.73
CA ASP A 59 -6.72 1.22 6.42
C ASP A 59 -5.37 1.55 5.76
N CYS A 60 -5.31 2.58 4.91
CA CYS A 60 -4.03 3.01 4.32
C CYS A 60 -2.99 3.47 5.35
N GLY A 61 -3.41 3.74 6.60
CA GLY A 61 -2.51 4.06 7.71
C GLY A 61 -2.03 2.86 8.53
N VAL A 62 -2.47 1.63 8.23
CA VAL A 62 -2.04 0.41 8.94
C VAL A 62 -0.65 0.02 8.43
N SER A 63 0.28 -0.19 9.35
CA SER A 63 1.69 -0.39 9.00
C SER A 63 2.22 -1.79 9.26
N ARG A 64 1.69 -2.49 10.27
CA ARG A 64 2.23 -3.78 10.72
C ARG A 64 1.15 -4.84 10.86
N ALA A 65 1.55 -6.10 10.69
CA ALA A 65 0.65 -7.23 10.89
C ALA A 65 0.11 -7.29 12.33
N SER A 66 0.87 -6.83 13.32
CA SER A 66 0.41 -6.74 14.72
C SER A 66 -0.64 -5.66 14.96
N GLU A 67 -0.62 -4.57 14.19
CA GLU A 67 -1.66 -3.54 14.23
C GLU A 67 -2.93 -4.10 13.56
N HIS A 68 -2.76 -4.75 12.41
CA HIS A 68 -3.86 -5.37 11.65
C HIS A 68 -4.59 -6.47 12.44
N ARG A 69 -3.87 -7.38 13.12
CA ARG A 69 -4.53 -8.42 13.94
C ARG A 69 -5.37 -7.84 15.09
N LYS A 70 -4.96 -6.72 15.67
CA LYS A 70 -5.75 -6.07 16.73
C LYS A 70 -7.02 -5.41 16.20
N LEU A 71 -7.04 -5.02 14.92
CA LEU A 71 -8.21 -4.44 14.27
C LEU A 71 -9.37 -5.44 14.18
N THR A 72 -9.08 -6.74 14.14
CA THR A 72 -10.07 -7.79 13.86
C THR A 72 -10.44 -8.67 15.05
N ASP A 73 -9.73 -8.56 16.17
CA ASP A 73 -10.04 -9.34 17.39
C ASP A 73 -11.30 -8.84 18.15
N SER A 74 -11.77 -7.60 17.93
CA SER A 74 -12.91 -7.03 18.68
C SER A 74 -13.63 -5.88 17.97
N LEU A 75 -14.90 -5.63 18.33
CA LEU A 75 -15.71 -4.52 17.80
C LEU A 75 -15.20 -3.13 18.24
N LEU A 76 -14.42 -3.07 19.32
CA LEU A 76 -13.80 -1.84 19.83
C LEU A 76 -12.43 -2.19 20.41
N TRP A 77 -11.40 -1.46 20.01
CA TRP A 77 -10.06 -1.66 20.54
C TRP A 77 -9.35 -0.33 20.84
N SER A 78 -8.45 -0.36 21.81
CA SER A 78 -7.62 0.78 22.18
C SER A 78 -6.42 0.90 21.25
N GLY A 79 -6.25 2.07 20.61
CA GLY A 79 -5.13 2.34 19.71
C GLY A 79 -5.51 2.55 18.23
N ALA A 80 -6.78 2.33 17.88
CA ALA A 80 -7.31 2.56 16.52
C ALA A 80 -7.06 3.97 15.97
N GLU A 81 -6.88 4.95 16.86
CA GLU A 81 -6.65 6.34 16.46
C GLU A 81 -5.31 6.55 15.74
N GLU A 82 -4.30 5.73 16.04
CA GLU A 82 -2.94 5.92 15.50
C GLU A 82 -2.89 5.68 13.98
N HIS A 83 -3.52 4.61 13.48
CA HIS A 83 -3.57 4.36 12.04
C HIS A 83 -4.54 5.32 11.33
N CYS A 84 -5.64 5.74 11.97
CA CYS A 84 -6.51 6.79 11.41
C CYS A 84 -5.75 8.11 11.19
N LEU A 85 -4.95 8.56 12.17
CA LEU A 85 -4.13 9.77 12.08
C LEU A 85 -3.07 9.65 10.97
N ARG A 86 -2.40 8.51 10.91
CA ARG A 86 -1.39 8.23 9.88
C ARG A 86 -2.01 8.18 8.48
N GLY A 87 -3.15 7.52 8.32
CA GLY A 87 -3.91 7.48 7.07
C GLY A 87 -4.38 8.87 6.64
N GLU A 88 -4.87 9.69 7.56
CA GLU A 88 -5.20 11.10 7.29
C GLU A 88 -3.99 11.86 6.75
N ASN A 89 -2.83 11.78 7.41
CA ASN A 89 -1.60 12.44 6.99
C ASN A 89 -1.15 12.00 5.59
N TYR A 90 -1.23 10.69 5.29
CA TYR A 90 -0.92 10.16 3.97
C TYR A 90 -1.83 10.74 2.89
N LEU A 91 -3.13 10.78 3.16
CA LEU A 91 -4.13 11.23 2.20
C LEU A 91 -4.10 12.75 1.98
N ILE A 92 -3.85 13.57 3.01
CA ILE A 92 -3.76 15.03 2.88
C ILE A 92 -2.66 15.43 1.88
N GLU A 93 -1.54 14.73 1.90
CA GLU A 93 -0.41 14.98 1.01
C GLU A 93 -0.58 14.40 -0.40
N CYS A 94 -1.50 13.45 -0.57
CA CYS A 94 -1.85 12.88 -1.86
C CYS A 94 -3.03 13.62 -2.48
N ALA A 95 -2.76 14.65 -3.29
CA ALA A 95 -3.78 15.49 -3.93
C ALA A 95 -4.98 14.73 -4.53
N PRO A 96 -4.82 13.64 -5.32
CA PRO A 96 -5.95 12.91 -5.89
C PRO A 96 -6.82 12.17 -4.85
N LEU A 97 -6.28 11.88 -3.66
CA LEU A 97 -6.97 11.13 -2.59
C LEU A 97 -7.30 11.97 -1.36
N ARG A 98 -6.88 13.24 -1.32
CA ARG A 98 -7.07 14.16 -0.18
C ARG A 98 -8.50 14.24 0.32
N ARG A 99 -9.48 14.15 -0.56
CA ARG A 99 -10.91 14.22 -0.20
C ARG A 99 -11.37 13.11 0.76
N PHE A 100 -10.65 11.99 0.83
CA PHE A 100 -10.97 10.88 1.72
C PHE A 100 -10.38 11.03 3.13
N ALA A 101 -9.40 11.93 3.32
CA ALA A 101 -8.68 12.08 4.58
C ALA A 101 -9.58 12.30 5.80
N PRO A 102 -10.63 13.17 5.76
CA PRO A 102 -11.50 13.35 6.91
C PRO A 102 -12.29 12.08 7.28
N VAL A 103 -12.70 11.27 6.30
CA VAL A 103 -13.41 10.02 6.56
C VAL A 103 -12.48 9.00 7.20
N VAL A 104 -11.27 8.86 6.66
CA VAL A 104 -10.24 7.98 7.20
C VAL A 104 -9.82 8.40 8.62
N ARG A 105 -9.78 9.69 8.93
CA ARG A 105 -9.46 10.17 10.29
C ARG A 105 -10.43 9.67 11.36
N TRP A 106 -11.70 9.48 11.02
CA TRP A 106 -12.78 9.24 11.99
C TRP A 106 -13.44 7.86 11.85
N HIS A 107 -12.96 6.97 10.97
CA HIS A 107 -13.66 5.73 10.62
C HIS A 107 -13.76 4.67 11.73
N HIS A 108 -13.08 4.81 12.86
CA HIS A 108 -13.31 3.96 14.05
C HIS A 108 -14.01 4.69 15.19
N THR A 109 -14.54 5.90 14.94
CA THR A 109 -15.17 6.70 15.99
C THR A 109 -16.62 6.22 16.21
N PRO A 110 -16.99 5.79 17.43
CA PRO A 110 -18.36 5.40 17.73
C PRO A 110 -19.34 6.54 17.46
N TRP A 111 -20.53 6.21 16.94
CA TRP A 111 -21.58 7.18 16.65
C TRP A 111 -21.95 8.06 17.85
N SER A 112 -21.97 7.50 19.06
CA SER A 112 -22.25 8.25 20.31
C SER A 112 -21.24 9.38 20.58
N VAL A 113 -20.02 9.27 20.04
CA VAL A 113 -19.00 10.31 20.10
C VAL A 113 -19.05 11.16 18.84
N LEU A 114 -19.01 10.53 17.66
CA LEU A 114 -18.93 11.19 16.36
C LEU A 114 -20.09 12.17 16.12
N SER A 115 -21.29 11.85 16.60
CA SER A 115 -22.47 12.70 16.52
C SER A 115 -22.34 14.01 17.30
N THR A 116 -21.46 14.07 18.31
CA THR A 116 -21.21 15.24 19.16
C THR A 116 -20.08 16.14 18.67
N ILE A 117 -19.26 15.65 17.74
CA ILE A 117 -18.15 16.42 17.14
C ILE A 117 -18.73 17.33 16.06
N ASP A 118 -18.27 18.59 16.03
CA ASP A 118 -18.61 19.54 14.97
C ASP A 118 -17.92 19.16 13.66
N LEU A 119 -18.60 18.34 12.86
CA LEU A 119 -18.15 17.83 11.57
C LEU A 119 -19.28 17.92 10.54
N PRO A 120 -18.95 18.16 9.25
CA PRO A 120 -19.93 18.07 8.17
C PRO A 120 -20.67 16.73 8.23
N GLU A 121 -21.99 16.76 8.07
CA GLU A 121 -22.84 15.55 8.13
C GLU A 121 -22.36 14.46 7.18
N ARG A 122 -21.96 14.84 5.96
CA ARG A 122 -21.33 13.95 4.97
C ARG A 122 -20.15 13.17 5.56
N VAL A 123 -19.23 13.84 6.25
CA VAL A 123 -18.04 13.19 6.86
C VAL A 123 -18.46 12.25 7.97
N ARG A 124 -19.38 12.67 8.86
CA ARG A 124 -19.86 11.83 9.97
C ARG A 124 -20.52 10.54 9.47
N LEU A 125 -21.42 10.65 8.49
CA LEU A 125 -22.12 9.49 7.95
C LEU A 125 -21.18 8.55 7.19
N HIS A 126 -20.27 9.08 6.36
CA HIS A 126 -19.31 8.25 5.63
C HIS A 126 -18.30 7.56 6.56
N ALA A 127 -17.76 8.26 7.55
CA ALA A 127 -16.86 7.65 8.53
C ALA A 127 -17.56 6.53 9.30
N ASN A 128 -18.81 6.74 9.71
CA ASN A 128 -19.56 5.72 10.44
C ASN A 128 -20.07 4.58 9.54
N LEU A 129 -20.30 4.83 8.25
CA LEU A 129 -20.61 3.82 7.25
C LEU A 129 -19.41 2.89 7.01
N VAL A 130 -18.22 3.47 6.85
CA VAL A 130 -16.98 2.69 6.76
C VAL A 130 -16.79 1.90 8.05
N PHE A 131 -17.01 2.49 9.23
CA PHE A 131 -16.93 1.77 10.50
C PHE A 131 -17.87 0.56 10.55
N LEU A 132 -19.13 0.77 10.15
CA LEU A 132 -20.14 -0.28 10.13
C LEU A 132 -19.73 -1.42 9.19
N ALA A 133 -19.34 -1.10 7.96
CA ALA A 133 -18.93 -2.08 6.96
C ALA A 133 -17.68 -2.88 7.42
N ASP A 134 -16.68 -2.20 7.96
CA ASP A 134 -15.49 -2.81 8.55
C ASP A 134 -15.84 -3.78 9.68
N ARG A 135 -16.70 -3.39 10.63
CA ARG A 135 -17.13 -4.29 11.72
C ARG A 135 -17.99 -5.46 11.23
N ILE A 136 -18.81 -5.29 10.19
CA ILE A 136 -19.52 -6.41 9.57
C ILE A 136 -18.52 -7.41 8.99
N ASP A 137 -17.44 -6.93 8.36
CA ASP A 137 -16.42 -7.80 7.81
C ASP A 137 -15.74 -8.67 8.87
N VAL A 138 -15.40 -8.05 10.00
CA VAL A 138 -14.84 -8.75 11.17
C VAL A 138 -15.80 -9.80 11.69
N LEU A 139 -17.09 -9.48 11.80
CA LEU A 139 -18.10 -10.40 12.33
C LEU A 139 -18.33 -11.63 11.42
N GLN A 140 -18.23 -11.47 10.11
CA GLN A 140 -18.40 -12.58 9.17
C GLN A 140 -17.11 -13.36 8.89
N ALA A 141 -15.94 -12.89 9.35
CA ALA A 141 -14.64 -13.51 9.11
C ALA A 141 -14.59 -15.04 9.35
N PRO A 142 -15.28 -15.63 10.36
CA PRO A 142 -15.33 -17.08 10.52
C PRO A 142 -15.94 -17.87 9.35
N HIS A 143 -16.68 -17.19 8.47
CA HIS A 143 -17.31 -17.74 7.28
C HIS A 143 -16.57 -17.36 5.98
N LEU A 144 -15.42 -16.70 6.10
CA LEU A 144 -14.59 -16.29 4.98
C LEU A 144 -13.34 -17.16 4.92
N ASN A 145 -12.93 -17.52 3.72
CA ASN A 145 -11.59 -18.02 3.47
C ASN A 145 -11.02 -17.43 2.18
N ALA A 146 -9.73 -17.63 1.96
CA ALA A 146 -9.02 -17.08 0.80
C ALA A 146 -9.54 -17.55 -0.57
N ARG A 147 -10.43 -18.56 -0.63
CA ARG A 147 -10.92 -19.15 -1.88
C ARG A 147 -12.40 -18.91 -2.14
N HIS A 148 -13.22 -18.82 -1.09
CA HIS A 148 -14.68 -18.66 -1.22
C HIS A 148 -15.29 -18.17 0.10
N VAL A 149 -16.53 -17.70 0.02
CA VAL A 149 -17.43 -17.55 1.19
C VAL A 149 -18.07 -18.91 1.51
N ASP A 150 -18.08 -19.30 2.78
CA ASP A 150 -18.77 -20.52 3.24
C ASP A 150 -20.29 -20.28 3.26
N ASP A 151 -21.06 -21.17 2.63
CA ASP A 151 -22.53 -21.14 2.60
C ASP A 151 -23.16 -21.09 4.00
N ALA A 152 -22.44 -21.52 5.04
CA ALA A 152 -22.82 -21.36 6.44
C ALA A 152 -23.12 -19.90 6.83
N ILE A 153 -22.59 -18.90 6.10
CA ILE A 153 -22.92 -17.49 6.31
C ILE A 153 -24.43 -17.23 6.22
N LEU A 154 -25.14 -17.96 5.35
CA LEU A 154 -26.59 -17.78 5.16
C LEU A 154 -27.38 -18.28 6.37
N MET A 155 -26.83 -19.20 7.15
CA MET A 155 -27.41 -19.64 8.43
C MET A 155 -27.02 -18.70 9.57
N ALA A 156 -25.83 -18.10 9.51
CA ALA A 156 -25.32 -17.20 10.54
C ALA A 156 -25.83 -15.75 10.42
N ARG A 157 -26.29 -15.33 9.24
CA ARG A 157 -26.65 -13.93 8.93
C ARG A 157 -27.59 -13.29 9.95
N ASP A 158 -28.61 -14.02 10.42
CA ASP A 158 -29.60 -13.46 11.33
C ASP A 158 -28.97 -13.07 12.68
N HIS A 159 -28.02 -13.88 13.16
CA HIS A 159 -27.26 -13.59 14.37
C HIS A 159 -26.30 -12.41 14.18
N LEU A 160 -25.62 -12.32 13.03
CA LEU A 160 -24.75 -11.19 12.70
C LEU A 160 -25.54 -9.88 12.64
N VAL A 161 -26.71 -9.90 11.98
CA VAL A 161 -27.60 -8.74 11.88
C VAL A 161 -28.10 -8.31 13.25
N GLU A 162 -28.49 -9.24 14.11
CA GLU A 162 -28.93 -8.91 15.46
C GLU A 162 -27.79 -8.33 16.31
N THR A 163 -26.58 -8.89 16.18
CA THR A 163 -25.38 -8.35 16.82
C THR A 163 -25.14 -6.88 16.44
N VAL A 164 -25.21 -6.55 15.15
CA VAL A 164 -25.06 -5.15 14.68
C VAL A 164 -26.18 -4.24 15.21
N ARG A 165 -27.42 -4.73 15.27
CA ARG A 165 -28.57 -3.96 15.80
C ARG A 165 -28.39 -3.54 17.25
N GLU A 166 -27.81 -4.39 18.09
CA GLU A 166 -27.55 -4.08 19.51
C GLU A 166 -26.65 -2.85 19.69
N TYR A 167 -25.84 -2.51 18.68
CA TYR A 167 -24.96 -1.35 18.69
C TYR A 167 -25.53 -0.10 18.01
N SER A 168 -26.77 -0.16 17.51
CA SER A 168 -27.46 0.99 16.91
C SER A 168 -27.58 2.16 17.91
N GLY A 169 -27.25 3.36 17.46
CA GLY A 169 -27.22 4.57 18.29
C GLY A 169 -26.00 4.70 19.21
N ARG A 170 -25.20 3.63 19.37
CA ARG A 170 -23.94 3.63 20.13
C ARG A 170 -22.73 3.64 19.20
N LEU A 171 -22.47 2.54 18.50
CA LEU A 171 -21.35 2.46 17.56
C LEU A 171 -21.75 2.97 16.19
N PHE A 172 -22.97 2.64 15.78
CA PHE A 172 -23.44 2.88 14.43
C PHE A 172 -24.64 3.83 14.42
N ALA A 173 -24.70 4.70 13.41
CA ALA A 173 -25.79 5.61 13.20
C ALA A 173 -27.05 4.79 12.88
N PRO A 174 -28.19 5.05 13.53
CA PRO A 174 -29.41 4.26 13.31
C PRO A 174 -29.83 4.14 11.83
N PRO A 175 -29.78 5.20 10.99
CA PRO A 175 -30.11 5.07 9.57
C PRO A 175 -29.23 4.08 8.81
N LEU A 176 -27.94 4.01 9.15
CA LEU A 176 -26.99 3.08 8.52
C LEU A 176 -27.30 1.62 8.91
N VAL A 177 -27.65 1.40 10.18
CA VAL A 177 -28.07 0.07 10.67
C VAL A 177 -29.37 -0.38 10.01
N ASP A 178 -30.35 0.51 9.88
CA ASP A 178 -31.62 0.20 9.23
C ASP A 178 -31.42 -0.19 7.75
N ALA A 179 -30.56 0.54 7.04
CA ALA A 179 -30.18 0.21 5.66
C ALA A 179 -29.41 -1.11 5.56
N PHE A 180 -28.46 -1.37 6.46
CA PHE A 180 -27.77 -2.66 6.54
C PHE A 180 -28.76 -3.82 6.77
N VAL A 181 -29.69 -3.67 7.70
CA VAL A 181 -30.75 -4.65 7.98
C VAL A 181 -31.61 -4.92 6.75
N ALA A 182 -31.85 -3.92 5.90
CA ALA A 182 -32.62 -4.10 4.67
C ALA A 182 -31.83 -4.87 3.60
N VAL A 183 -30.56 -4.52 3.35
CA VAL A 183 -29.73 -5.20 2.34
C VAL A 183 -29.35 -6.62 2.75
N SER A 184 -29.09 -6.87 4.04
CA SER A 184 -28.67 -8.17 4.57
C SER A 184 -29.74 -9.27 4.47
N ARG A 185 -31.00 -8.91 4.18
CA ARG A 185 -32.07 -9.88 3.90
C ARG A 185 -31.85 -10.65 2.60
N ARG A 186 -31.08 -10.07 1.67
CA ARG A 186 -30.82 -10.66 0.35
C ARG A 186 -29.63 -11.61 0.48
N GLU A 187 -29.77 -12.88 0.09
CA GLU A 187 -28.64 -13.82 0.04
C GLU A 187 -27.51 -13.29 -0.84
N SER A 188 -27.88 -12.58 -1.91
CA SER A 188 -26.92 -11.93 -2.81
C SER A 188 -26.01 -10.94 -2.11
N PHE A 189 -26.42 -10.35 -0.98
CA PHE A 189 -25.55 -9.44 -0.25
C PHE A 189 -24.35 -10.19 0.34
N TRP A 190 -24.62 -11.35 0.96
CA TRP A 190 -23.59 -12.17 1.60
C TRP A 190 -22.70 -12.89 0.57
N LEU A 191 -23.32 -13.44 -0.47
CA LEU A 191 -22.60 -14.21 -1.50
C LEU A 191 -21.75 -13.33 -2.42
N ALA A 192 -22.11 -12.04 -2.61
CA ALA A 192 -21.32 -11.12 -3.42
C ALA A 192 -19.94 -10.82 -2.83
N MET A 193 -19.72 -11.13 -1.54
CA MET A 193 -18.44 -10.98 -0.86
C MET A 193 -17.47 -12.15 -1.14
N ASP A 194 -17.85 -13.09 -2.00
CA ASP A 194 -16.93 -14.13 -2.46
C ASP A 194 -15.72 -13.50 -3.16
N PRO A 195 -14.48 -13.93 -2.83
CA PRO A 195 -13.27 -13.40 -3.45
C PRO A 195 -13.27 -13.44 -4.98
N PHE A 196 -13.96 -14.39 -5.61
CA PHE A 196 -14.08 -14.47 -7.06
C PHE A 196 -14.96 -13.34 -7.61
N TYR A 197 -16.15 -13.15 -7.04
CA TYR A 197 -17.11 -12.13 -7.50
C TYR A 197 -16.66 -10.70 -7.17
N LEU A 198 -15.96 -10.50 -6.05
CA LEU A 198 -15.43 -9.19 -5.68
C LEU A 198 -14.41 -8.69 -6.71
N LEU A 199 -13.49 -9.55 -7.16
CA LEU A 199 -12.49 -9.15 -8.15
C LEU A 199 -13.16 -8.80 -9.48
N GLU A 200 -14.12 -9.59 -9.93
CA GLU A 200 -14.93 -9.29 -11.12
C GLU A 200 -15.68 -7.95 -10.97
N TYR A 201 -16.27 -7.70 -9.78
CA TYR A 201 -16.97 -6.45 -9.49
C TYR A 201 -16.04 -5.23 -9.61
N LEU A 202 -14.84 -5.30 -9.02
CA LEU A 202 -13.84 -4.23 -9.11
C LEU A 202 -13.46 -3.92 -10.56
N GLU A 203 -13.17 -4.97 -11.36
CA GLU A 203 -12.81 -4.80 -12.77
C GLU A 203 -13.92 -4.13 -13.58
N ASN A 204 -15.19 -4.50 -13.32
CA ASN A 204 -16.35 -3.93 -13.98
C ASN A 204 -16.74 -2.54 -13.46
N TYR A 205 -16.42 -2.22 -12.21
CA TYR A 205 -16.70 -0.92 -11.59
C TYR A 205 -16.13 0.23 -12.43
N ARG A 206 -14.90 0.06 -12.91
CA ARG A 206 -14.23 1.06 -13.75
C ARG A 206 -14.95 1.33 -15.07
N LEU A 207 -15.58 0.31 -15.65
CA LEU A 207 -16.32 0.46 -16.91
C LEU A 207 -17.60 1.25 -16.70
N ALA A 208 -18.22 1.11 -15.52
CA ALA A 208 -19.45 1.82 -15.16
C ALA A 208 -19.20 3.27 -14.71
N SER A 209 -18.04 3.56 -14.11
CA SER A 209 -17.70 4.89 -13.56
C SER A 209 -16.40 5.43 -14.14
N PRO A 210 -16.46 6.14 -15.30
CA PRO A 210 -15.26 6.66 -15.93
C PRO A 210 -14.61 7.79 -15.12
N VAL A 211 -13.35 7.64 -14.75
CA VAL A 211 -12.56 8.71 -14.12
C VAL A 211 -11.47 9.19 -15.08
N SER A 212 -11.16 10.48 -15.04
CA SER A 212 -10.02 11.05 -15.78
C SER A 212 -8.71 10.44 -15.31
N ASP A 213 -7.79 10.24 -16.24
CA ASP A 213 -6.43 9.78 -15.92
C ASP A 213 -5.69 10.82 -15.07
N LEU A 214 -4.87 10.32 -14.14
CA LEU A 214 -3.94 11.12 -13.35
C LEU A 214 -2.78 11.63 -14.21
N GLY A 215 -2.42 12.90 -14.05
CA GLY A 215 -1.22 13.49 -14.62
C GLY A 215 0.05 13.12 -13.84
N SER A 216 1.23 13.44 -14.37
CA SER A 216 2.52 13.06 -13.75
C SER A 216 2.65 13.50 -12.28
N ALA A 217 2.24 14.73 -11.95
CA ALA A 217 2.30 15.23 -10.58
C ALA A 217 1.40 14.45 -9.60
N GLU A 218 0.21 14.04 -10.04
CA GLU A 218 -0.72 13.26 -9.23
C GLU A 218 -0.24 11.82 -9.06
N VAL A 219 0.35 11.25 -10.12
CA VAL A 219 0.98 9.92 -10.05
C VAL A 219 2.17 9.94 -9.08
N LEU A 220 3.00 10.97 -9.11
CA LEU A 220 4.11 11.11 -8.17
C LEU A 220 3.62 11.26 -6.73
N ALA A 221 2.58 12.08 -6.49
CA ALA A 221 1.96 12.21 -5.17
C ALA A 221 1.43 10.86 -4.66
N LEU A 222 0.82 10.08 -5.55
CA LEU A 222 0.34 8.75 -5.22
C LEU A 222 1.50 7.78 -4.92
N ALA A 223 2.56 7.78 -5.74
CA ALA A 223 3.76 6.97 -5.51
C ALA A 223 4.43 7.28 -4.16
N ARG A 224 4.44 8.55 -3.75
CA ARG A 224 4.92 8.95 -2.40
C ARG A 224 4.05 8.42 -1.28
N LEU A 225 2.72 8.38 -1.45
CA LEU A 225 1.83 7.74 -0.48
C LEU A 225 2.16 6.25 -0.34
N PHE A 226 2.29 5.53 -1.46
CA PHE A 226 2.67 4.12 -1.45
C PHE A 226 4.03 3.87 -0.77
N ALA A 227 5.03 4.67 -1.10
CA ALA A 227 6.35 4.61 -0.47
C ALA A 227 6.26 4.71 1.06
N ARG A 228 5.42 5.61 1.58
CA ARG A 228 5.20 5.74 3.04
C ARG A 228 4.55 4.52 3.66
N VAL A 229 3.56 3.92 2.99
CA VAL A 229 2.91 2.69 3.46
C VAL A 229 3.93 1.55 3.55
N VAL A 230 4.78 1.40 2.54
CA VAL A 230 5.85 0.39 2.51
C VAL A 230 6.87 0.64 3.62
N ASP A 231 7.38 1.86 3.71
CA ASP A 231 8.41 2.27 4.66
C ASP A 231 7.93 2.15 6.12
N ALA A 232 6.63 2.32 6.38
CA ALA A 232 6.06 2.21 7.72
C ALA A 232 6.10 0.78 8.30
N LYS A 233 6.26 -0.24 7.44
CA LYS A 233 6.29 -1.64 7.87
C LYS A 233 7.43 -1.97 8.81
N SER A 234 8.60 -1.37 8.60
CA SER A 234 9.77 -1.54 9.46
C SER A 234 10.19 -0.19 10.06
N PRO A 235 10.53 -0.11 11.36
CA PRO A 235 11.04 1.12 11.95
C PRO A 235 12.38 1.56 11.36
N PHE A 236 13.10 0.65 10.67
CA PHE A 236 14.39 0.91 10.04
C PHE A 236 14.30 1.40 8.59
N THR A 237 13.08 1.45 8.02
CA THR A 237 12.84 1.89 6.65
C THR A 237 12.16 3.24 6.57
N HIS A 238 12.05 3.99 7.67
CA HIS A 238 11.48 5.33 7.66
C HIS A 238 12.16 6.23 6.60
N GLU A 239 11.38 6.71 5.64
CA GLU A 239 11.82 7.51 4.48
C GLU A 239 12.83 6.84 3.54
N HIS A 240 13.05 5.53 3.66
CA HIS A 240 13.98 4.79 2.81
C HIS A 240 13.65 5.00 1.33
N SER A 241 12.40 4.74 0.94
CA SER A 241 11.98 4.82 -0.45
C SER A 241 12.10 6.24 -1.02
N VAL A 242 11.78 7.27 -0.21
CA VAL A 242 11.92 8.67 -0.62
C VAL A 242 13.39 9.07 -0.80
N ARG A 243 14.29 8.55 0.05
CA ARG A 243 15.72 8.82 -0.06
C ARG A 243 16.37 8.07 -1.22
N VAL A 244 16.00 6.80 -1.45
CA VAL A 244 16.37 6.08 -2.68
C VAL A 244 15.95 6.89 -3.91
N ALA A 245 14.72 7.39 -3.95
CA ALA A 245 14.23 8.19 -5.07
C ALA A 245 15.04 9.48 -5.31
N LYS A 246 15.41 10.20 -4.25
CA LYS A 246 16.28 11.40 -4.36
C LYS A 246 17.66 11.06 -4.91
N VAL A 247 18.31 10.02 -4.35
CA VAL A 247 19.64 9.57 -4.78
C VAL A 247 19.60 9.05 -6.22
N ALA A 248 18.60 8.24 -6.55
CA ALA A 248 18.40 7.66 -7.87
C ALA A 248 18.18 8.75 -8.92
N ARG A 249 17.27 9.70 -8.67
CA ARG A 249 17.02 10.80 -9.61
C ARG A 249 18.29 11.60 -9.88
N ARG A 250 19.04 11.93 -8.83
CA ARG A 250 20.31 12.67 -8.99
C ARG A 250 21.36 11.89 -9.77
N LEU A 251 21.52 10.60 -9.48
CA LEU A 251 22.44 9.73 -10.24
C LEU A 251 21.99 9.55 -11.70
N PHE A 252 20.69 9.48 -11.96
CA PHE A 252 20.14 9.37 -13.31
C PHE A 252 20.44 10.61 -14.14
N GLU A 253 20.27 11.81 -13.57
CA GLU A 253 20.67 13.08 -14.20
C GLU A 253 22.18 13.13 -14.50
N LEU A 254 23.01 12.71 -13.53
CA LEU A 254 24.46 12.67 -13.69
C LEU A 254 24.93 11.66 -14.75
N ALA A 255 24.12 10.63 -15.01
CA ALA A 255 24.37 9.60 -16.02
C ALA A 255 23.78 9.96 -17.40
N ASP A 256 23.46 11.25 -17.63
CA ASP A 256 22.83 11.77 -18.85
C ASP A 256 21.49 11.08 -19.18
N GLY A 257 20.74 10.70 -18.15
CA GLY A 257 19.39 10.15 -18.29
C GLY A 257 18.42 11.13 -18.94
N ASP A 258 17.42 10.62 -19.66
CA ASP A 258 16.43 11.44 -20.35
C ASP A 258 15.50 12.15 -19.36
N GLU A 259 15.47 13.49 -19.41
CA GLU A 259 14.58 14.31 -18.60
C GLU A 259 13.10 13.93 -18.80
N ALA A 260 12.73 13.45 -20.00
CA ALA A 260 11.37 12.97 -20.27
C ALA A 260 11.01 11.70 -19.46
N GLU A 261 12.00 10.93 -19.01
CA GLU A 261 11.83 9.72 -18.22
C GLU A 261 12.03 9.93 -16.73
N ALA A 262 12.62 11.06 -16.30
CA ALA A 262 13.01 11.32 -14.91
C ALA A 262 11.85 11.14 -13.91
N ASP A 263 10.65 11.62 -14.21
CA ASP A 263 9.48 11.42 -13.34
C ASP A 263 9.06 9.95 -13.24
N SER A 264 9.14 9.20 -14.34
CA SER A 264 8.83 7.77 -14.33
C SER A 264 9.89 6.99 -13.54
N PHE A 265 11.15 7.39 -13.69
CA PHE A 265 12.26 6.80 -12.96
C PHE A 265 12.16 7.07 -11.45
N GLU A 266 11.78 8.31 -11.06
CA GLU A 266 11.52 8.65 -9.65
C GLU A 266 10.36 7.82 -9.08
N VAL A 267 9.28 7.61 -9.85
CA VAL A 267 8.17 6.73 -9.44
C VAL A 267 8.66 5.29 -9.28
N ALA A 268 9.49 4.77 -10.18
CA ALA A 268 10.06 3.43 -10.04
C ALA A 268 10.93 3.31 -8.78
N ALA A 269 11.75 4.32 -8.48
CA ALA A 269 12.58 4.36 -7.29
C ALA A 269 11.75 4.45 -6.00
N LEU A 270 10.66 5.22 -5.98
CA LEU A 270 9.73 5.26 -4.84
C LEU A 270 9.04 3.92 -4.58
N LEU A 271 8.81 3.12 -5.62
CA LEU A 271 7.98 1.91 -5.58
C LEU A 271 8.78 0.60 -5.66
N HIS A 272 10.12 0.67 -5.73
CA HIS A 272 10.99 -0.51 -5.90
C HIS A 272 10.72 -1.61 -4.87
N ASP A 273 10.34 -1.18 -3.67
CA ASP A 273 10.11 -2.04 -2.51
C ASP A 273 8.64 -2.36 -2.21
N ILE A 274 7.69 -2.02 -3.09
CA ILE A 274 6.26 -2.20 -2.79
C ILE A 274 5.87 -3.64 -2.45
N GLY A 275 6.58 -4.63 -3.00
CA GLY A 275 6.39 -6.04 -2.66
C GLY A 275 6.80 -6.41 -1.23
N LYS A 276 7.58 -5.58 -0.51
CA LYS A 276 8.00 -5.84 0.88
C LYS A 276 6.81 -5.92 1.84
N LEU A 277 5.66 -5.36 1.47
CA LEU A 277 4.43 -5.45 2.27
C LEU A 277 3.99 -6.90 2.52
N ARG A 278 4.40 -7.85 1.67
CA ARG A 278 4.15 -9.29 1.84
C ARG A 278 5.19 -10.04 2.69
N VAL A 279 6.34 -9.45 2.97
CA VAL A 279 7.36 -10.10 3.78
C VAL A 279 6.92 -10.05 5.26
N PRO A 280 7.02 -11.13 6.04
CA PRO A 280 6.71 -11.10 7.47
C PRO A 280 7.56 -10.08 8.24
N ASP A 281 6.95 -9.41 9.22
CA ASP A 281 7.61 -8.36 10.01
C ASP A 281 8.82 -8.92 10.77
N GLU A 282 8.74 -10.16 11.27
CA GLU A 282 9.82 -10.85 12.00
C GLU A 282 11.04 -11.13 11.12
N ILE A 283 10.84 -11.23 9.81
CA ILE A 283 11.93 -11.44 8.83
C ILE A 283 12.57 -10.11 8.46
N LEU A 284 11.77 -9.05 8.25
CA LEU A 284 12.28 -7.72 7.92
C LEU A 284 13.11 -7.12 9.06
N ASP A 285 12.67 -7.31 10.31
CA ASP A 285 13.30 -6.70 11.49
C ASP A 285 14.30 -7.62 12.19
N LYS A 286 14.66 -8.77 11.58
CA LYS A 286 15.55 -9.75 12.19
C LYS A 286 16.92 -9.14 12.56
N PRO A 287 17.36 -9.17 13.84
CA PRO A 287 18.64 -8.62 14.27
C PRO A 287 19.79 -9.61 14.03
N GLY A 288 19.97 -10.04 12.77
CA GLY A 288 20.99 -11.01 12.41
C GLY A 288 20.89 -11.48 10.96
N PRO A 289 21.77 -12.41 10.55
CA PRO A 289 21.74 -12.94 9.19
C PRO A 289 20.46 -13.75 8.95
N LEU A 290 19.94 -13.63 7.74
CA LEU A 290 18.84 -14.44 7.24
C LEU A 290 19.37 -15.82 6.83
N ASP A 291 18.62 -16.86 7.18
CA ASP A 291 18.84 -18.20 6.66
C ASP A 291 18.38 -18.32 5.20
N ARG A 292 18.50 -19.51 4.61
CA ARG A 292 18.14 -19.73 3.20
C ARG A 292 16.64 -19.58 2.95
N ALA A 293 15.78 -20.02 3.86
CA ALA A 293 14.34 -19.95 3.72
C ALA A 293 13.86 -18.49 3.87
N GLU A 294 14.38 -17.77 4.85
CA GLU A 294 14.10 -16.35 5.07
C GLU A 294 14.56 -15.50 3.88
N ARG A 295 15.75 -15.76 3.32
CA ARG A 295 16.20 -15.09 2.08
C ARG A 295 15.27 -15.32 0.91
N ALA A 296 14.76 -16.55 0.74
CA ALA A 296 13.81 -16.86 -0.32
C ALA A 296 12.48 -16.10 -0.15
N MET A 297 12.05 -15.87 1.11
CA MET A 297 10.87 -15.05 1.41
C MET A 297 11.13 -13.58 1.07
N ILE A 298 12.30 -13.04 1.40
CA ILE A 298 12.65 -11.66 1.02
C ILE A 298 12.75 -11.52 -0.49
N SER A 299 13.46 -12.41 -1.21
CA SER A 299 13.68 -12.26 -2.66
C SER A 299 12.40 -12.23 -3.48
N ARG A 300 11.30 -12.76 -2.92
CA ARG A 300 9.96 -12.69 -3.53
C ARG A 300 9.48 -11.26 -3.75
N HIS A 301 9.86 -10.31 -2.88
CA HIS A 301 9.33 -8.95 -2.93
C HIS A 301 9.56 -8.31 -4.30
N SER A 302 10.71 -8.54 -4.94
CA SER A 302 11.02 -7.98 -6.25
C SER A 302 10.06 -8.48 -7.35
N TYR A 303 9.70 -9.77 -7.30
CA TYR A 303 8.69 -10.31 -8.21
C TYR A 303 7.29 -9.78 -7.90
N ASP A 304 6.93 -9.67 -6.63
CA ASP A 304 5.64 -9.09 -6.24
C ASP A 304 5.56 -7.60 -6.64
N THR A 305 6.64 -6.82 -6.49
CA THR A 305 6.79 -5.45 -7.04
C THR A 305 6.47 -5.43 -8.53
N PHE A 306 7.08 -6.31 -9.34
CA PHE A 306 6.79 -6.39 -10.77
C PHE A 306 5.30 -6.62 -11.03
N ARG A 307 4.70 -7.60 -10.36
CA ARG A 307 3.29 -7.98 -10.58
C ARG A 307 2.31 -6.88 -10.18
N ILE A 308 2.60 -6.15 -9.10
CA ILE A 308 1.79 -5.02 -8.65
C ILE A 308 1.90 -3.87 -9.65
N LEU A 309 3.13 -3.44 -9.95
CA LEU A 309 3.36 -2.28 -10.79
C LEU A 309 2.94 -2.52 -12.25
N ASN A 310 3.07 -3.73 -12.77
CA ASN A 310 2.62 -4.05 -14.13
C ASN A 310 1.09 -3.96 -14.29
N ARG A 311 0.30 -3.97 -13.20
CA ARG A 311 -1.16 -3.72 -13.27
C ARG A 311 -1.47 -2.23 -13.34
N VAL A 312 -0.65 -1.40 -12.70
CA VAL A 312 -0.82 0.06 -12.61
C VAL A 312 -0.19 0.74 -13.83
N PHE A 313 0.98 0.27 -14.25
CA PHE A 313 1.85 0.84 -15.27
C PHE A 313 2.20 -0.20 -16.37
N PRO A 314 1.21 -0.85 -17.02
CA PRO A 314 1.45 -1.97 -17.93
C PRO A 314 2.34 -1.64 -19.14
N ASP A 315 2.31 -0.40 -19.61
CA ASP A 315 3.01 0.04 -20.84
C ASP A 315 4.19 0.97 -20.55
N SER A 316 4.68 1.01 -19.30
CA SER A 316 5.81 1.84 -18.90
C SER A 316 6.99 1.00 -18.44
N PRO A 317 8.22 1.56 -18.41
CA PRO A 317 9.39 0.84 -17.92
C PRO A 317 9.43 0.72 -16.38
N ILE A 318 8.54 1.41 -15.67
CA ILE A 318 8.48 1.46 -14.19
C ILE A 318 8.51 0.08 -13.54
N PRO A 319 7.67 -0.91 -13.96
CA PRO A 319 7.67 -2.22 -13.33
C PRO A 319 9.01 -2.94 -13.48
N CYS A 320 9.68 -2.77 -14.63
CA CYS A 320 10.97 -3.41 -14.91
C CYS A 320 12.08 -2.78 -14.06
N TRP A 321 12.19 -1.45 -14.04
CA TRP A 321 13.18 -0.74 -13.23
C TRP A 321 13.03 -1.07 -11.75
N ALA A 322 11.82 -0.89 -11.22
CA ALA A 322 11.51 -1.11 -9.81
C ALA A 322 11.75 -2.56 -9.36
N SER A 323 11.42 -3.56 -10.17
CA SER A 323 11.55 -4.97 -9.79
C SER A 323 12.94 -5.57 -10.00
N SER A 324 13.80 -4.91 -10.76
CA SER A 324 15.11 -5.47 -11.14
C SER A 324 16.28 -4.85 -10.36
N HIS A 325 16.01 -4.05 -9.33
CA HIS A 325 17.04 -3.36 -8.51
C HIS A 325 17.95 -4.31 -7.70
N HIS A 326 17.64 -5.61 -7.67
CA HIS A 326 18.47 -6.67 -7.09
C HIS A 326 19.07 -7.63 -8.14
N GLU A 327 18.87 -7.34 -9.43
CA GLU A 327 19.66 -7.97 -10.49
C GLU A 327 21.11 -7.46 -10.42
N ASN A 328 22.06 -8.28 -10.87
CA ASN A 328 23.47 -7.91 -10.88
C ASN A 328 24.14 -8.32 -12.19
N LEU A 329 25.28 -7.71 -12.51
CA LEU A 329 25.94 -7.93 -13.81
C LEU A 329 26.53 -9.34 -13.96
N LEU A 330 26.62 -10.11 -12.87
CA LEU A 330 27.01 -11.52 -12.89
C LEU A 330 25.86 -12.47 -13.29
N GLY A 331 24.61 -11.98 -13.41
CA GLY A 331 23.43 -12.81 -13.67
C GLY A 331 23.02 -13.71 -12.50
N THR A 332 23.55 -13.43 -11.31
CA THR A 332 23.25 -14.19 -10.07
C THR A 332 22.25 -13.47 -9.17
N GLY A 333 21.82 -12.27 -9.58
CA GLY A 333 20.77 -11.49 -8.92
C GLY A 333 19.40 -12.12 -9.07
N TYR A 334 18.37 -11.44 -8.57
CA TYR A 334 16.99 -11.91 -8.57
C TYR A 334 16.04 -10.76 -8.93
N PRO A 335 14.80 -11.05 -9.38
CA PRO A 335 14.13 -12.35 -9.43
C PRO A 335 14.21 -13.09 -10.77
N PHE A 336 14.81 -12.51 -11.81
CA PHE A 336 14.78 -13.01 -13.18
C PHE A 336 16.13 -13.57 -13.67
N HIS A 337 17.22 -13.31 -12.95
CA HIS A 337 18.58 -13.72 -13.33
C HIS A 337 19.01 -13.13 -14.67
N ARG A 338 18.81 -11.81 -14.83
CA ARG A 338 19.14 -11.10 -16.07
C ARG A 338 20.64 -11.04 -16.26
N SER A 339 21.10 -11.29 -17.48
CA SER A 339 22.49 -11.03 -17.85
C SER A 339 22.78 -9.52 -17.91
N ALA A 340 24.05 -9.13 -17.82
CA ALA A 340 24.45 -7.72 -17.85
C ALA A 340 23.85 -6.94 -19.05
N GLY A 341 23.78 -7.56 -20.23
CA GLY A 341 23.22 -6.94 -21.44
C GLY A 341 21.71 -6.73 -21.43
N GLU A 342 20.99 -7.40 -20.52
CA GLU A 342 19.52 -7.30 -20.36
C GLU A 342 19.11 -6.30 -19.26
N ILE A 343 20.09 -5.75 -18.53
CA ILE A 343 19.90 -4.77 -17.47
C ILE A 343 20.26 -3.40 -18.03
N ASP A 344 19.25 -2.55 -18.19
CA ASP A 344 19.41 -1.18 -18.69
C ASP A 344 20.09 -0.25 -17.67
N VAL A 345 20.52 0.92 -18.15
CA VAL A 345 21.25 1.91 -17.34
C VAL A 345 20.41 2.40 -16.16
N ALA A 346 19.11 2.65 -16.37
CA ALA A 346 18.19 3.06 -15.33
C ALA A 346 18.13 2.04 -14.16
N THR A 347 18.02 0.74 -14.47
CA THR A 347 18.03 -0.32 -13.44
C THR A 347 19.37 -0.35 -12.69
N ARG A 348 20.49 -0.19 -13.41
CA ARG A 348 21.83 -0.13 -12.78
C ARG A 348 21.97 1.07 -11.84
N VAL A 349 21.47 2.23 -12.25
CA VAL A 349 21.39 3.44 -11.41
C VAL A 349 20.57 3.18 -10.15
N LEU A 350 19.37 2.61 -10.28
CA LEU A 350 18.53 2.32 -9.13
C LEU A 350 19.18 1.32 -8.16
N SER A 351 19.87 0.31 -8.69
CA SER A 351 20.60 -0.68 -7.87
C SER A 351 21.70 -0.03 -7.04
N VAL A 352 22.48 0.89 -7.63
CA VAL A 352 23.52 1.65 -6.90
C VAL A 352 22.88 2.59 -5.87
N ALA A 353 21.79 3.27 -6.22
CA ALA A 353 21.09 4.18 -5.32
C ALA A 353 20.50 3.47 -4.09
N ASP A 354 19.88 2.30 -4.27
CA ASP A 354 19.38 1.47 -3.17
C ASP A 354 20.51 1.01 -2.25
N VAL A 355 21.62 0.50 -2.81
CA VAL A 355 22.79 0.10 -2.01
C VAL A 355 23.36 1.27 -1.21
N LEU A 356 23.52 2.45 -1.83
CA LEU A 356 24.00 3.65 -1.16
C LEU A 356 23.09 4.04 0.01
N GLN A 357 21.78 4.09 -0.23
CA GLN A 357 20.82 4.41 0.81
C GLN A 357 20.80 3.37 1.93
N ALA A 358 20.82 2.08 1.57
CA ALA A 358 20.80 0.98 2.51
C ALA A 358 22.03 0.97 3.44
N LEU A 359 23.20 1.38 2.95
CA LEU A 359 24.43 1.53 3.74
C LEU A 359 24.40 2.80 4.62
N SER A 360 23.81 3.87 4.10
CA SER A 360 23.70 5.20 4.74
C SER A 360 22.59 5.31 5.80
N GLN A 361 21.81 4.26 6.03
CA GLN A 361 20.79 4.20 7.08
C GLN A 361 21.12 3.19 8.18
N ASP A 362 20.44 3.34 9.32
CA ASP A 362 20.44 2.35 10.38
C ASP A 362 19.68 1.10 9.97
N ARG A 363 20.16 -0.06 10.40
CA ARG A 363 19.58 -1.38 10.15
C ARG A 363 19.52 -2.15 11.48
N PRO A 364 18.63 -3.16 11.62
CA PRO A 364 18.50 -3.94 12.86
C PRO A 364 19.82 -4.49 13.40
N TYR A 365 20.74 -4.84 12.51
CA TYR A 365 22.03 -5.48 12.80
C TYR A 365 23.25 -4.57 12.63
N ARG A 366 23.07 -3.30 12.24
CA ARG A 366 24.17 -2.38 11.89
C ARG A 366 23.72 -0.91 11.98
N GLY A 367 24.46 -0.07 12.71
CA GLY A 367 24.26 1.39 12.66
C GLY A 367 24.71 2.01 11.32
N ARG A 368 24.25 3.23 11.01
CA ARG A 368 24.63 4.00 9.80
C ARG A 368 26.16 4.02 9.57
N LEU A 369 26.60 3.80 8.33
CA LEU A 369 28.00 3.98 7.91
C LEU A 369 28.25 5.44 7.53
N GLY A 370 29.46 5.94 7.74
CA GLY A 370 29.90 7.24 7.23
C GLY A 370 30.17 7.20 5.71
N SER A 371 30.18 8.37 5.06
CA SER A 371 30.33 8.48 3.59
C SER A 371 31.54 7.71 3.07
N HIS A 372 32.70 7.80 3.74
CA HIS A 372 33.90 7.06 3.37
C HIS A 372 33.70 5.52 3.34
N ASP A 373 33.09 4.96 4.39
CA ASP A 373 32.83 3.52 4.47
C ASP A 373 31.79 3.07 3.44
N VAL A 374 30.78 3.91 3.17
CA VAL A 374 29.81 3.68 2.08
C VAL A 374 30.52 3.60 0.74
N GLY A 375 31.38 4.58 0.44
CA GLY A 375 32.17 4.62 -0.79
C GLY A 375 33.01 3.36 -1.00
N MET A 376 33.78 2.96 0.03
CA MET A 376 34.59 1.74 -0.03
C MET A 376 33.76 0.48 -0.30
N ARG A 377 32.52 0.38 0.22
CA ARG A 377 31.68 -0.80 0.00
C ARG A 377 31.05 -0.83 -1.39
N ILE A 378 30.63 0.33 -1.90
CA ILE A 378 30.09 0.43 -3.25
C ILE A 378 31.19 0.14 -4.28
N GLU A 379 32.40 0.69 -4.09
CA GLU A 379 33.57 0.40 -4.93
C GLU A 379 33.87 -1.10 -4.99
N ALA A 380 33.97 -1.77 -3.83
CA ALA A 380 34.20 -3.20 -3.76
C ALA A 380 33.09 -4.02 -4.48
N MET A 381 31.83 -3.59 -4.40
CA MET A 381 30.74 -4.25 -5.13
C MET A 381 30.82 -4.03 -6.65
N GLY A 382 31.36 -2.90 -7.10
CA GLY A 382 31.71 -2.64 -8.49
C GLY A 382 32.83 -3.58 -8.98
N ASP A 383 33.91 -3.70 -8.20
CA ASP A 383 35.05 -4.58 -8.50
C ASP A 383 34.64 -6.07 -8.57
N GLU A 384 33.70 -6.48 -7.74
CA GLU A 384 33.12 -7.84 -7.75
C GLU A 384 32.17 -8.07 -8.94
N GLY A 385 31.85 -7.04 -9.74
CA GLY A 385 30.90 -7.12 -10.85
C GLY A 385 29.44 -7.22 -10.40
N LYS A 386 29.13 -6.91 -9.13
CA LYS A 386 27.75 -6.90 -8.63
C LYS A 386 27.03 -5.62 -9.03
N LEU A 387 27.73 -4.50 -9.05
CA LEU A 387 27.24 -3.20 -9.49
C LEU A 387 27.96 -2.75 -10.76
N ASP A 388 27.34 -1.82 -11.48
CA ASP A 388 27.94 -1.25 -12.69
C ASP A 388 29.11 -0.32 -12.35
N HIS A 389 30.28 -0.58 -12.94
CA HIS A 389 31.50 0.17 -12.64
C HIS A 389 31.42 1.65 -13.05
N GLU A 390 30.74 1.98 -14.15
CA GLU A 390 30.59 3.37 -14.61
C GLU A 390 29.69 4.15 -13.67
N ILE A 391 28.56 3.56 -13.27
CA ILE A 391 27.63 4.17 -12.29
C ILE A 391 28.28 4.26 -10.91
N VAL A 392 29.03 3.24 -10.47
CA VAL A 392 29.81 3.27 -9.24
C VAL A 392 30.82 4.42 -9.28
N SER A 393 31.61 4.54 -10.35
CA SER A 393 32.57 5.63 -10.51
C SER A 393 31.90 7.00 -10.43
N LEU A 394 30.76 7.17 -11.09
CA LEU A 394 29.97 8.39 -11.05
C LEU A 394 29.45 8.70 -9.63
N SER A 395 28.99 7.68 -8.91
CA SER A 395 28.54 7.82 -7.53
C SER A 395 29.67 8.22 -6.58
N LEU A 396 30.89 7.69 -6.79
CA LEU A 396 32.06 8.02 -5.97
C LEU A 396 32.54 9.45 -6.22
N LEU A 397 32.49 9.93 -7.47
CA LEU A 397 32.82 11.32 -7.81
C LEU A 397 31.87 12.34 -7.15
N ASN A 398 30.63 11.92 -6.85
CA ASN A 398 29.58 12.77 -6.29
C ASN A 398 29.15 12.30 -4.87
N LEU A 399 30.00 11.54 -4.18
CA LEU A 399 29.62 10.78 -2.98
C LEU A 399 29.07 11.64 -1.86
N GLU A 400 29.67 12.81 -1.61
CA GLU A 400 29.23 13.70 -0.52
C GLU A 400 27.84 14.29 -0.79
N GLU A 401 27.54 14.64 -2.05
CA GLU A 401 26.20 15.10 -2.44
C GLU A 401 25.16 13.99 -2.28
N LEU A 402 25.46 12.79 -2.80
CA LEU A 402 24.54 11.65 -2.75
C LEU A 402 24.33 11.15 -1.32
N TYR A 403 25.39 11.12 -0.51
CA TYR A 403 25.30 10.75 0.90
C TYR A 403 24.50 11.79 1.70
N HIS A 404 24.62 13.08 1.38
CA HIS A 404 23.77 14.10 1.97
C HIS A 404 22.28 13.86 1.64
N LEU A 405 21.94 13.58 0.38
CA LEU A 405 20.57 13.22 -0.02
C LEU A 405 20.04 11.97 0.68
N ALA A 406 20.92 11.00 0.96
CA ALA A 406 20.61 9.76 1.66
C ALA A 406 20.39 9.93 3.18
N THR A 407 20.96 10.97 3.78
CA THR A 407 21.05 11.10 5.26
C THR A 407 20.34 12.31 5.83
N VAL A 408 20.17 13.38 5.06
CA VAL A 408 19.61 14.66 5.48
C VAL A 408 18.35 14.95 4.65
N GLY A 409 17.23 15.13 5.36
CA GLY A 409 15.92 15.45 4.80
C GLY A 409 15.30 16.60 5.56
#